data_AF-A0A4V1RWM0-F1
#
_entry.id   AF-A0A4V1RWM0-F1
#
_cell.length_a   1.000
_cell.length_b   1.000
_cell.length_c   1.000
_cell.angle_alpha   90.00
_cell.angle_beta   90.00
_cell.angle_gamma   90.00
#
_symmetry.space_group_name_H-M   'P 1'
#
loop_
_entity.id
_entity.type
_entity.pdbx_description
1 polymer ?
#
loop_
_entity_poly.entity_id
_entity_poly.type
_entity_poly.pdbx_seq_one_letter_code
_entity_poly.pdbx_strand_id
1 'polypeptide(L)'
;MTALNISVSKLCSFDDYLHGRWNQDDDSKLKSYIMGTSVKTYEQGAGDAVHAYIEAPDRYPCTDLTTGQVNVNGHMLAPAVVETCFDYWMNLPCPFLFEQWLPAMRVVVKGYEVFVRARIDVLTPEAIRDIKTSTYAYDHDKYADSFQWRFYLWMASHLDMDTFIYDHFQWKSKETELKYSSVQLYRYPTMEQDCQRILAEFIDYLESQELIGYCVASEKSLYYQAQSR
;
A
#
# COMPACT_ATOMS: atom_id res chain seq x y z
N MET A 1 12.64 -6.89 26.36
CA MET A 1 12.61 -5.99 25.20
C MET A 1 11.23 -6.13 24.59
N THR A 2 10.47 -5.04 24.47
CA THR A 2 9.11 -5.09 23.90
C THR A 2 9.24 -5.18 22.38
N ALA A 3 8.56 -6.17 21.78
CA ALA A 3 8.51 -6.33 20.33
C ALA A 3 7.29 -5.57 19.77
N LEU A 4 7.53 -4.76 18.74
CA LEU A 4 6.52 -4.02 18.01
C LEU A 4 6.31 -4.64 16.63
N ASN A 5 5.08 -4.54 16.13
CA ASN A 5 4.67 -5.03 14.84
C ASN A 5 3.96 -3.91 14.07
N ILE A 6 4.68 -3.32 13.12
CA ILE A 6 4.30 -2.08 12.46
C ILE A 6 4.12 -2.34 10.96
N SER A 7 2.95 -2.03 10.42
CA SER A 7 2.72 -2.12 8.98
C SER A 7 3.21 -0.86 8.26
N VAL A 8 3.70 -1.03 7.03
CA VAL A 8 4.03 0.12 6.16
C VAL A 8 2.82 1.04 5.93
N SER A 9 1.60 0.50 5.91
CA SER A 9 0.38 1.32 5.83
C SER A 9 0.20 2.28 7.01
N LYS A 10 0.54 1.87 8.25
CA LYS A 10 0.53 2.75 9.43
C LYS A 10 1.60 3.83 9.33
N LEU A 11 2.80 3.46 8.85
CA LEU A 11 3.89 4.41 8.61
C LEU A 11 3.53 5.43 7.53
N CYS A 12 2.88 5.00 6.45
CA CYS A 12 2.39 5.89 5.39
C CYS A 12 1.30 6.85 5.90
N SER A 13 0.41 6.38 6.77
CA SER A 13 -0.58 7.25 7.42
C SER A 13 0.06 8.30 8.33
N PHE A 14 1.11 7.92 9.05
CA PHE A 14 1.89 8.85 9.87
C PHE A 14 2.65 9.88 9.01
N ASP A 15 3.24 9.42 7.91
CA ASP A 15 3.90 10.27 6.90
C ASP A 15 2.92 11.29 6.27
N ASP A 16 1.70 10.87 5.94
CA ASP A 16 0.63 11.75 5.47
C ASP A 16 0.31 12.85 6.51
N TYR A 17 0.25 12.48 7.79
CA TYR A 17 0.03 13.41 8.89
C TYR A 17 1.17 14.43 9.03
N LEU A 18 2.44 14.00 9.03
CA LEU A 18 3.60 14.89 9.16
C LEU A 18 3.73 15.91 8.03
N HIS A 19 3.29 15.57 6.82
CA HIS A 19 3.37 16.45 5.66
C HIS A 19 2.10 17.26 5.40
N GLY A 20 1.16 17.30 6.35
CA GLY A 20 -0.06 18.11 6.25
C GLY A 20 -1.01 17.67 5.16
N ARG A 21 -0.89 16.43 4.70
CA ARG A 21 -1.86 15.82 3.77
C ARG A 21 -3.19 15.55 4.48
N TRP A 22 -3.15 15.45 5.81
CA TRP A 22 -4.30 15.52 6.71
C TRP A 22 -4.25 16.79 7.56
N ASN A 23 -5.36 17.12 8.21
CA ASN A 23 -5.39 18.21 9.18
C ASN A 23 -4.41 17.93 10.33
N GLN A 24 -3.34 18.73 10.46
CA GLN A 24 -2.33 18.52 11.51
C GLN A 24 -2.82 18.93 12.89
N ASP A 25 -3.82 19.81 12.95
CA ASP A 25 -4.44 20.23 14.20
C ASP A 25 -5.39 19.15 14.76
N ASP A 26 -5.67 18.10 13.98
CA ASP A 26 -6.57 17.00 14.35
C ASP A 26 -6.01 15.64 13.88
N ASP A 27 -5.35 14.94 14.81
CA ASP A 27 -4.78 13.62 14.57
C ASP A 27 -5.77 12.46 14.76
N SER A 28 -7.07 12.72 14.94
CA SER A 28 -8.10 11.70 15.18
C SER A 28 -8.13 10.64 14.07
N LYS A 29 -7.95 11.06 12.81
CA LYS A 29 -7.86 10.16 11.66
C LYS A 29 -6.67 9.21 11.79
N LEU A 30 -5.47 9.73 12.11
CA LEU A 30 -4.28 8.92 12.33
C LEU A 30 -4.46 7.93 13.47
N LYS A 31 -5.01 8.38 14.60
CA LYS A 31 -5.34 7.53 15.74
C LYS A 31 -6.27 6.38 15.32
N SER A 32 -7.30 6.65 14.52
CA SER A 32 -8.21 5.60 14.04
C SER A 32 -7.51 4.55 13.17
N TYR A 33 -6.56 4.95 12.32
CA TYR A 33 -5.75 4.02 11.53
C TYR A 33 -4.81 3.19 12.40
N ILE A 34 -4.17 3.79 13.41
CA ILE A 34 -3.28 3.08 14.33
C ILE A 34 -4.06 2.04 15.15
N MET A 35 -5.25 2.42 15.64
CA MET A 35 -6.15 1.58 16.42
C MET A 35 -6.92 0.54 15.57
N GLY A 36 -6.90 0.68 14.24
CA GLY A 36 -7.64 -0.21 13.33
C GLY A 36 -9.16 0.01 13.34
N THR A 37 -9.61 1.20 13.72
CA THR A 37 -11.02 1.59 13.77
C THR A 37 -11.46 2.45 12.57
N SER A 38 -10.55 2.74 11.64
CA SER A 38 -10.86 3.47 10.41
C SER A 38 -11.89 2.73 9.56
N VAL A 39 -12.98 3.41 9.18
CA VAL A 39 -14.01 2.88 8.29
C VAL A 39 -13.68 3.25 6.86
N LYS A 40 -13.79 2.27 5.94
CA LYS A 40 -13.58 2.51 4.51
C LYS A 40 -14.68 3.41 3.94
N THR A 41 -14.30 4.38 3.13
CA THR A 41 -15.25 5.19 2.36
C THR A 41 -15.73 4.43 1.11
N TYR A 42 -16.80 4.91 0.47
CA TYR A 42 -17.28 4.33 -0.78
C TYR A 42 -16.20 4.38 -1.88
N GLU A 43 -15.47 5.49 -1.98
CA GLU A 43 -14.39 5.66 -2.96
C GLU A 43 -13.24 4.68 -2.71
N GLN A 44 -12.92 4.38 -1.44
CA GLN A 44 -11.96 3.34 -1.12
C GLN A 44 -12.47 1.96 -1.54
N GLY A 45 -13.76 1.67 -1.33
CA GLY A 45 -14.39 0.42 -1.80
C GLY A 45 -14.38 0.28 -3.33
N ALA A 46 -14.66 1.37 -4.06
CA ALA A 46 -14.58 1.39 -5.52
C ALA A 46 -13.14 1.16 -6.01
N GLY A 47 -12.15 1.74 -5.33
CA GLY A 47 -10.74 1.45 -5.58
C GLY A 47 -10.37 -0.01 -5.32
N ASP A 48 -10.81 -0.57 -4.18
CA ASP A 48 -10.60 -1.98 -3.86
C ASP A 48 -11.21 -2.92 -4.92
N ALA A 49 -12.35 -2.56 -5.50
CA ALA A 49 -12.97 -3.32 -6.58
C ALA A 49 -12.12 -3.31 -7.87
N VAL A 50 -11.53 -2.17 -8.23
CA VAL A 50 -10.58 -2.08 -9.35
C VAL A 50 -9.36 -2.97 -9.10
N HIS A 51 -8.77 -2.90 -7.89
CA HIS A 51 -7.63 -3.73 -7.51
C HIS A 51 -7.95 -5.22 -7.58
N ALA A 52 -9.08 -5.64 -7.00
CA ALA A 52 -9.48 -7.03 -6.96
C ALA A 52 -9.70 -7.60 -8.38
N TYR A 53 -10.28 -6.80 -9.27
CA TYR A 53 -10.43 -7.20 -10.67
C TYR A 53 -9.08 -7.36 -11.38
N ILE A 54 -8.14 -6.43 -11.16
CA ILE A 54 -6.80 -6.52 -11.74
C ILE A 54 -6.04 -7.75 -11.22
N GLU A 55 -6.13 -8.06 -9.93
CA GLU A 55 -5.44 -9.21 -9.34
C GLU A 55 -5.85 -10.54 -9.97
N ALA A 56 -7.16 -10.72 -10.19
CA ALA A 56 -7.73 -12.00 -10.61
C ALA A 56 -8.95 -11.79 -11.50
N PRO A 57 -8.77 -11.30 -12.74
CA PRO A 57 -9.89 -10.98 -13.63
C PRO A 57 -10.77 -12.21 -13.93
N ASP A 58 -10.18 -13.41 -13.91
CA ASP A 58 -10.87 -14.69 -14.10
C ASP A 58 -11.86 -15.03 -12.97
N ARG A 59 -11.70 -14.46 -11.77
CA ARG A 59 -12.63 -14.64 -10.65
C ARG A 59 -13.91 -13.84 -10.78
N TYR A 60 -13.94 -12.86 -11.69
CA TYR A 60 -15.03 -11.90 -11.84
C TYR A 60 -15.63 -12.00 -13.24
N PRO A 61 -16.42 -13.04 -13.54
CA PRO A 61 -17.04 -13.19 -14.84
C PRO A 61 -17.99 -12.03 -15.13
N CYS A 62 -18.16 -11.74 -16.42
CA CYS A 62 -19.13 -10.76 -16.89
C CYS A 62 -20.50 -11.04 -16.28
N THR A 63 -21.01 -10.08 -15.52
CA THR A 63 -22.27 -10.20 -14.77
C THR A 63 -23.46 -9.97 -15.68
N ASP A 64 -23.30 -9.11 -16.68
CA ASP A 64 -24.31 -8.84 -17.70
C ASP A 64 -23.67 -8.87 -19.09
N LEU A 65 -23.94 -9.96 -19.82
CA LEU A 65 -23.42 -10.19 -21.18
C LEU A 65 -23.94 -9.17 -22.21
N THR A 66 -25.01 -8.45 -21.91
CA THR A 66 -25.56 -7.43 -22.82
C THR A 66 -24.86 -6.08 -22.65
N THR A 67 -24.47 -5.74 -21.42
CA THR A 67 -23.81 -4.47 -21.13
C THR A 67 -22.30 -4.60 -21.01
N GLY A 68 -21.76 -5.79 -20.75
CA GLY A 68 -20.33 -6.02 -20.50
C GLY A 68 -19.88 -5.66 -19.08
N GLN A 69 -20.80 -5.40 -18.15
CA GLN A 69 -20.47 -5.00 -16.79
C GLN A 69 -20.03 -6.19 -15.92
N VAL A 70 -19.19 -5.89 -14.93
CA VAL A 70 -18.67 -6.88 -13.97
C VAL A 70 -18.94 -6.41 -12.55
N ASN A 71 -19.55 -7.26 -11.72
CA ASN A 71 -19.71 -7.02 -10.30
C ASN A 71 -18.48 -7.51 -9.54
N VAL A 72 -17.80 -6.59 -8.85
CA VAL A 72 -16.64 -6.89 -8.02
C VAL A 72 -16.91 -6.40 -6.61
N ASN A 73 -17.09 -7.34 -5.68
CA ASN A 73 -17.35 -7.07 -4.26
C ASN A 73 -18.54 -6.11 -4.02
N GLY A 74 -19.58 -6.16 -4.86
CA GLY A 74 -20.75 -5.30 -4.78
C GLY A 74 -20.67 -3.99 -5.56
N HIS A 75 -19.53 -3.70 -6.21
CA HIS A 75 -19.36 -2.56 -7.11
C HIS A 75 -19.51 -3.00 -8.57
N MET A 76 -20.34 -2.28 -9.33
CA MET A 76 -20.52 -2.54 -10.75
C MET A 76 -19.48 -1.77 -11.56
N LEU A 77 -18.50 -2.48 -12.11
CA LEU A 77 -17.49 -1.89 -13.01
C LEU A 77 -18.06 -1.79 -14.43
N ALA A 78 -17.96 -0.61 -15.02
CA ALA A 78 -18.37 -0.37 -16.40
C ALA A 78 -17.42 -1.08 -17.39
N PRO A 79 -17.86 -1.39 -18.63
CA PRO A 79 -17.04 -2.12 -19.59
C PRO A 79 -15.70 -1.46 -19.90
N ALA A 80 -15.67 -0.13 -20.03
CA ALA A 80 -14.43 0.61 -20.28
C ALA A 80 -13.44 0.52 -19.09
N VAL A 81 -13.94 0.36 -17.87
CA VAL A 81 -13.11 0.14 -16.67
C VAL A 81 -12.50 -1.26 -16.72
N VAL A 82 -13.34 -2.24 -17.02
CA VAL A 82 -12.95 -3.66 -17.17
C VAL A 82 -11.88 -3.82 -18.25
N GLU A 83 -12.06 -3.16 -19.40
CA GLU A 83 -11.11 -3.14 -20.51
C GLU A 83 -9.76 -2.54 -20.08
N THR A 84 -9.74 -1.33 -19.50
CA THR A 84 -8.50 -0.70 -19.02
C THR A 84 -7.76 -1.58 -18.00
N CYS A 85 -8.48 -2.21 -17.06
CA CYS A 85 -7.88 -3.10 -16.07
C CYS A 85 -7.32 -4.38 -16.69
N PHE A 86 -8.06 -4.97 -17.64
CA PHE A 86 -7.64 -6.19 -18.32
C PHE A 86 -6.43 -5.93 -19.24
N ASP A 87 -6.41 -4.81 -19.95
CA ASP A 87 -5.27 -4.38 -20.74
C ASP A 87 -4.04 -4.18 -19.87
N TYR A 88 -4.17 -3.54 -18.71
CA TYR A 88 -3.07 -3.45 -17.75
C TYR A 88 -2.55 -4.83 -17.35
N TRP A 89 -3.45 -5.74 -16.96
CA TRP A 89 -3.09 -7.09 -16.53
C TRP A 89 -2.36 -7.88 -17.62
N MET A 90 -2.84 -7.81 -18.86
CA MET A 90 -2.24 -8.47 -20.02
C MET A 90 -0.84 -7.95 -20.37
N ASN A 91 -0.54 -6.70 -20.01
CA ASN A 91 0.73 -6.05 -20.28
C ASN A 91 1.72 -6.12 -19.11
N LEU A 92 1.39 -6.82 -18.02
CA LEU A 92 2.33 -7.02 -16.91
C LEU A 92 3.52 -7.90 -17.30
N PRO A 93 4.75 -7.55 -16.91
CA PRO A 93 5.92 -8.40 -17.11
C PRO A 93 5.76 -9.75 -16.41
N CYS A 94 5.79 -10.85 -17.18
CA CYS A 94 5.72 -12.22 -16.66
C CYS A 94 7.13 -12.79 -16.38
N PRO A 95 7.35 -13.50 -15.26
CA PRO A 95 6.38 -13.83 -14.21
C PRO A 95 6.08 -12.64 -13.28
N PHE A 96 4.80 -12.46 -12.93
CA PHE A 96 4.36 -11.52 -11.89
C PHE A 96 3.64 -12.25 -10.76
N LEU A 97 3.67 -11.68 -9.55
CA LEU A 97 2.96 -12.17 -8.39
C LEU A 97 2.12 -11.05 -7.79
N PHE A 98 0.83 -11.31 -7.59
CA PHE A 98 -0.07 -10.37 -6.93
C PHE A 98 -0.12 -10.56 -5.41
N GLU A 99 -0.40 -9.48 -4.69
CA GLU A 99 -0.73 -9.44 -3.26
C GLU A 99 0.29 -10.16 -2.34
N GLN A 100 1.58 -9.95 -2.60
CA GLN A 100 2.66 -10.64 -1.89
C GLN A 100 2.99 -9.99 -0.55
N TRP A 101 3.15 -10.81 0.49
CA TRP A 101 3.78 -10.38 1.73
C TRP A 101 5.30 -10.37 1.56
N LEU A 102 5.93 -9.22 1.79
CA LEU A 102 7.38 -9.19 1.93
C LEU A 102 7.77 -9.86 3.25
N PRO A 103 8.93 -10.55 3.31
CA PRO A 103 9.49 -11.03 4.57
C PRO A 103 9.54 -9.90 5.59
N ALA A 104 9.10 -10.18 6.82
CA ALA A 104 9.09 -9.15 7.87
C ALA A 104 10.52 -8.69 8.16
N MET A 105 10.75 -7.39 8.06
CA MET A 105 12.05 -6.80 8.32
C MET A 105 12.17 -6.49 9.80
N ARG A 106 13.22 -7.04 10.43
CA ARG A 106 13.49 -6.85 11.85
C ARG A 106 14.54 -5.75 12.01
N VAL A 107 14.20 -4.71 12.77
CA VAL A 107 15.10 -3.60 13.12
C VAL A 107 15.01 -3.29 14.62
N VAL A 108 16.07 -2.74 15.20
CA VAL A 108 16.06 -2.28 16.60
C VAL A 108 16.07 -0.76 16.61
N VAL A 109 15.04 -0.16 17.17
CA VAL A 109 14.85 1.30 17.19
C VAL A 109 14.40 1.72 18.57
N LYS A 110 15.11 2.68 19.18
CA LYS A 110 14.83 3.22 20.53
C LYS A 110 14.63 2.15 21.61
N GLY A 111 15.37 1.04 21.54
CA GLY A 111 15.26 -0.06 22.51
C GLY A 111 14.08 -1.01 22.28
N TYR A 112 13.27 -0.79 21.25
CA TYR A 112 12.26 -1.72 20.77
C TYR A 112 12.84 -2.64 19.70
N GLU A 113 12.41 -3.88 19.72
CA GLU A 113 12.53 -4.77 18.56
C GLU A 113 11.33 -4.52 17.67
N VAL A 114 11.53 -4.10 16.43
CA VAL A 114 10.45 -3.72 15.51
C VAL A 114 10.43 -4.65 14.32
N PHE A 115 9.28 -5.27 14.09
CA PHE A 115 8.99 -6.03 12.88
C PHE A 115 8.15 -5.17 11.94
N VAL A 116 8.78 -4.68 10.89
CA VAL A 116 8.10 -3.96 9.81
C VAL A 116 7.49 -4.97 8.86
N ARG A 117 6.21 -4.81 8.53
CA ARG A 117 5.47 -5.68 7.61
C ARG A 117 4.87 -4.89 6.45
N ALA A 118 4.91 -5.51 5.28
CA ALA A 118 4.40 -4.95 4.05
C ALA A 118 3.69 -6.03 3.25
N ARG A 119 2.58 -5.63 2.63
CA ARG A 119 1.96 -6.35 1.54
C ARG A 119 2.06 -5.46 0.30
N ILE A 120 2.66 -5.97 -0.76
CA ILE A 120 2.82 -5.27 -2.03
C ILE A 120 1.77 -5.77 -3.01
N ASP A 121 1.34 -4.91 -3.94
CA ASP A 121 0.27 -5.27 -4.88
C ASP A 121 0.80 -6.17 -5.99
N VAL A 122 1.93 -5.81 -6.61
CA VAL A 122 2.54 -6.60 -7.68
C VAL A 122 4.06 -6.69 -7.48
N LEU A 123 4.59 -7.89 -7.60
CA LEU A 123 6.03 -8.14 -7.74
C LEU A 123 6.30 -8.64 -9.15
N THR A 124 7.16 -7.95 -9.89
CA THR A 124 7.69 -8.40 -11.18
C THR A 124 9.20 -8.64 -11.06
N PRO A 125 9.89 -9.18 -12.08
CA PRO A 125 11.33 -9.36 -12.05
C PRO A 125 12.10 -8.03 -12.02
N GLU A 126 11.45 -6.93 -12.39
CA GLU A 126 12.06 -5.63 -12.64
C GLU A 126 11.73 -4.60 -11.56
N ALA A 127 10.56 -4.73 -10.91
CA ALA A 127 10.06 -3.74 -9.98
C ALA A 127 9.07 -4.32 -8.96
N ILE A 128 8.93 -3.60 -7.85
CA ILE A 128 7.71 -3.65 -7.04
C ILE A 128 6.74 -2.63 -7.63
N ARG A 129 5.48 -3.02 -7.83
CA ARG A 129 4.43 -2.12 -8.31
C ARG A 129 3.29 -2.03 -7.31
N ASP A 130 2.72 -0.84 -7.20
CA ASP A 130 1.60 -0.53 -6.31
C ASP A 130 0.52 0.19 -7.11
N ILE A 131 -0.67 -0.38 -7.08
CA ILE A 131 -1.81 0.09 -7.84
C ILE A 131 -2.47 1.19 -7.02
N LYS A 132 -2.82 2.30 -7.66
CA LYS A 132 -3.49 3.42 -6.99
C LYS A 132 -4.69 3.85 -7.81
N THR A 133 -5.87 3.78 -7.21
CA THR A 133 -7.08 4.29 -7.81
C THR A 133 -7.46 5.63 -7.17
N SER A 134 -7.72 6.67 -7.97
CA SER A 134 -8.22 7.94 -7.43
C SER A 134 -9.11 8.72 -8.39
N THR A 135 -9.91 9.64 -7.84
CA THR A 135 -10.69 10.60 -8.62
C THR A 135 -9.85 11.80 -9.09
N TYR A 136 -8.75 12.09 -8.38
CA TYR A 136 -7.82 13.18 -8.70
C TYR A 136 -6.74 12.74 -9.69
N ALA A 137 -6.14 13.73 -10.36
CA ALA A 137 -4.95 13.50 -11.18
C ALA A 137 -3.78 13.01 -10.32
N TYR A 138 -2.84 12.30 -10.93
CA TYR A 138 -1.61 11.88 -10.27
C TYR A 138 -0.83 13.09 -9.77
N ASP A 139 -0.49 13.08 -8.48
CA ASP A 139 0.31 14.11 -7.82
C ASP A 139 1.73 13.57 -7.63
N HIS A 140 2.61 13.90 -8.58
CA HIS A 140 3.96 13.35 -8.63
C HIS A 140 4.74 13.59 -7.34
N ASP A 141 4.68 14.81 -6.82
CA ASP A 141 5.49 15.20 -5.67
C ASP A 141 5.01 14.45 -4.42
N LYS A 142 3.69 14.36 -4.23
CA LYS A 142 3.10 13.56 -3.14
C LYS A 142 3.58 12.10 -3.16
N TYR A 143 3.58 11.46 -4.33
CA TYR A 143 3.93 10.04 -4.43
C TYR A 143 5.45 9.81 -4.38
N ALA A 144 6.24 10.70 -4.97
CA ALA A 144 7.70 10.67 -4.87
C ALA A 144 8.18 10.87 -3.42
N ASP A 145 7.49 11.72 -2.67
CA ASP A 145 7.81 12.00 -1.27
C ASP A 145 7.29 10.95 -0.28
N SER A 146 6.37 10.08 -0.71
CA SER A 146 5.79 9.05 0.15
C SER A 146 6.84 8.08 0.70
N PHE A 147 6.72 7.73 1.98
CA PHE A 147 7.55 6.67 2.57
C PHE A 147 7.11 5.25 2.21
N GLN A 148 5.92 5.05 1.62
CA GLN A 148 5.39 3.71 1.31
C GLN A 148 6.35 2.92 0.42
N TRP A 149 6.71 3.48 -0.74
CA TRP A 149 7.59 2.83 -1.70
C TRP A 149 9.02 2.68 -1.18
N ARG A 150 9.50 3.65 -0.39
CA ARG A 150 10.83 3.62 0.25
C ARG A 150 10.95 2.42 1.19
N PHE A 151 9.94 2.19 2.02
CA PHE A 151 9.90 1.00 2.88
C PHE A 151 9.84 -0.30 2.09
N TYR A 152 9.04 -0.36 1.02
CA TYR A 152 8.96 -1.57 0.20
C TYR A 152 10.31 -1.93 -0.43
N LEU A 153 11.02 -0.94 -1.01
CA LEU A 153 12.37 -1.18 -1.54
C LEU A 153 13.36 -1.53 -0.43
N TRP A 154 13.34 -0.85 0.73
CA TRP A 154 14.23 -1.20 1.84
C TRP A 154 14.03 -2.64 2.30
N MET A 155 12.77 -3.06 2.50
CA MET A 155 12.42 -4.43 2.88
C MET A 155 12.78 -5.47 1.81
N ALA A 156 12.71 -5.11 0.53
CA ALA A 156 13.05 -5.96 -0.61
C ALA A 156 14.53 -5.88 -1.03
N SER A 157 15.41 -5.29 -0.21
CA SER A 157 16.85 -5.19 -0.50
C SER A 157 17.52 -6.54 -0.79
N HIS A 158 17.03 -7.62 -0.19
CA HIS A 158 17.52 -8.99 -0.43
C HIS A 158 17.18 -9.56 -1.82
N LEU A 159 16.34 -8.87 -2.59
CA LEU A 159 15.97 -9.22 -3.97
C LEU A 159 16.73 -8.38 -5.01
N ASP A 160 17.69 -7.55 -4.58
CA ASP A 160 18.42 -6.59 -5.44
C ASP A 160 17.48 -5.68 -6.26
N MET A 161 16.32 -5.35 -5.68
CA MET A 161 15.31 -4.52 -6.31
C MET A 161 15.57 -3.03 -6.05
N ASP A 162 15.73 -2.25 -7.11
CA ASP A 162 15.96 -0.80 -7.04
C ASP A 162 14.85 0.04 -7.66
N THR A 163 13.85 -0.59 -8.27
CA THR A 163 12.78 0.09 -8.98
C THR A 163 11.43 -0.13 -8.31
N PHE A 164 10.70 0.96 -8.16
CA PHE A 164 9.31 0.96 -7.73
C PHE A 164 8.43 1.65 -8.78
N ILE A 165 7.22 1.13 -9.03
CA ILE A 165 6.28 1.73 -9.98
C ILE A 165 4.92 1.96 -9.31
N TYR A 166 4.46 3.21 -9.31
CA TYR A 166 3.04 3.49 -9.05
C TYR A 166 2.25 3.33 -10.34
N ASP A 167 1.26 2.44 -10.31
CA ASP A 167 0.30 2.22 -11.38
C ASP A 167 -1.00 2.95 -11.06
N HIS A 168 -1.17 4.13 -11.64
CA HIS A 168 -2.25 5.05 -11.32
C HIS A 168 -3.43 4.91 -12.27
N PHE A 169 -4.59 4.61 -11.69
CA PHE A 169 -5.89 4.51 -12.35
C PHE A 169 -6.76 5.69 -11.92
N GLN A 170 -6.90 6.68 -12.81
CA GLN A 170 -7.69 7.88 -12.56
C GLN A 170 -9.11 7.73 -13.11
N TRP A 171 -10.13 7.97 -12.27
CA TRP A 171 -11.52 8.09 -12.74
C TRP A 171 -11.72 9.33 -13.61
N LYS A 172 -12.30 9.17 -14.82
CA LYS A 172 -12.54 10.28 -15.77
C LYS A 172 -13.97 10.80 -15.83
N SER A 173 -14.96 10.04 -15.36
CA SER A 173 -16.37 10.47 -15.29
C SER A 173 -17.17 9.49 -14.44
N LYS A 174 -17.81 9.92 -13.35
CA LYS A 174 -18.77 9.13 -12.53
C LYS A 174 -18.48 7.61 -12.44
N GLU A 175 -17.22 7.22 -12.28
CA GLU A 175 -16.79 5.81 -12.18
C GLU A 175 -17.04 4.94 -13.43
N THR A 176 -17.25 5.53 -14.61
CA THR A 176 -17.51 4.78 -15.86
C THR A 176 -16.27 4.55 -16.71
N GLU A 177 -15.17 5.25 -16.43
CA GLU A 177 -13.94 5.20 -17.22
C GLU A 177 -12.72 5.41 -16.33
N LEU A 178 -11.68 4.60 -16.56
CA LEU A 178 -10.36 4.76 -15.97
C LEU A 178 -9.34 5.20 -17.01
N LYS A 179 -8.52 6.19 -16.66
CA LYS A 179 -7.27 6.50 -17.34
C LYS A 179 -6.12 5.89 -16.56
N TYR A 180 -5.34 5.02 -17.21
CA TYR A 180 -4.11 4.47 -16.67
C TYR A 180 -2.89 5.37 -16.96
N SER A 181 -1.99 5.46 -16.00
CA SER A 181 -0.64 6.02 -16.15
C SER A 181 0.29 5.40 -15.10
N SER A 182 1.59 5.40 -15.33
CA SER A 182 2.57 4.86 -14.38
C SER A 182 3.69 5.85 -14.10
N VAL A 183 4.21 5.82 -12.87
CA VAL A 183 5.39 6.59 -12.48
C VAL A 183 6.40 5.70 -11.81
N GLN A 184 7.63 5.79 -12.29
CA GLN A 184 8.75 5.00 -11.83
C GLN A 184 9.62 5.81 -10.88
N LEU A 185 9.98 5.19 -9.76
CA LEU A 185 10.82 5.72 -8.70
C LEU A 185 11.97 4.76 -8.46
N TYR A 186 13.10 5.28 -7.99
CA TYR A 186 14.33 4.52 -7.83
C TYR A 186 14.86 4.61 -6.40
N ARG A 187 15.53 3.53 -5.97
CA ARG A 187 16.35 3.55 -4.76
C ARG A 187 17.36 4.68 -4.83
N TYR A 188 17.54 5.37 -3.71
CA TYR A 188 18.58 6.38 -3.54
C TYR A 188 19.45 6.06 -2.31
N PRO A 189 20.71 6.53 -2.26
CA PRO A 189 21.70 6.06 -1.28
C PRO A 189 21.32 6.23 0.19
N THR A 190 20.53 7.26 0.54
CA THR A 190 20.15 7.57 1.92
C THR A 190 18.77 7.05 2.34
N MET A 191 18.13 6.23 1.49
CA MET A 191 16.75 5.78 1.70
C MET A 191 16.57 4.99 3.00
N GLU A 192 17.51 4.11 3.33
CA GLU A 192 17.45 3.32 4.55
C GLU A 192 17.49 4.23 5.80
N GLN A 193 18.37 5.23 5.81
CA GLN A 193 18.48 6.18 6.92
C GLN A 193 17.20 7.00 7.07
N ASP A 194 16.58 7.41 5.96
CA ASP A 194 15.29 8.10 5.99
C ASP A 194 14.19 7.22 6.57
N CYS A 195 14.12 5.95 6.15
CA CYS A 195 13.15 5.00 6.68
C CYS A 195 13.37 4.67 8.16
N GLN A 196 14.63 4.61 8.62
CA GLN A 196 14.94 4.45 10.05
C GLN A 196 14.51 5.68 10.85
N ARG A 197 14.71 6.88 10.31
CA ARG A 197 14.31 8.14 10.95
C ARG A 197 12.79 8.22 11.11
N ILE A 198 12.01 8.01 10.05
CA ILE A 198 10.54 8.05 10.13
C ILE A 198 9.99 6.98 11.08
N LEU A 199 10.66 5.82 11.16
CA LEU A 199 10.28 4.76 12.09
C LEU A 199 10.53 5.16 13.55
N ALA A 200 11.65 5.84 13.83
CA ALA A 200 11.92 6.40 15.15
C ALA A 200 10.91 7.49 15.52
N GLU A 201 10.64 8.44 14.61
CA GLU A 201 9.64 9.49 14.81
C GLU A 201 8.23 8.92 15.06
N PHE A 202 7.88 7.82 14.38
CA PHE A 202 6.61 7.15 14.60
C PHE A 202 6.52 6.51 15.98
N ILE A 203 7.59 5.89 16.48
CA ILE A 203 7.66 5.36 17.84
C ILE A 203 7.48 6.49 18.86
N ASP A 204 8.11 7.64 18.65
CA ASP A 204 8.01 8.81 19.54
C ASP A 204 6.57 9.32 19.60
N TYR A 205 5.92 9.37 18.44
CA TYR A 205 4.50 9.70 18.37
C TYR A 205 3.66 8.68 19.16
N LEU A 206 3.85 7.37 18.93
CA LEU A 206 3.12 6.32 19.66
C LEU A 206 3.29 6.40 21.17
N GLU A 207 4.50 6.71 21.66
CA GLU A 207 4.77 6.89 23.09
C GLU A 207 4.06 8.13 23.63
N SER A 208 4.19 9.28 22.94
CA SER A 208 3.59 10.55 23.37
C SER A 208 2.06 10.53 23.41
N GLN A 209 1.43 9.72 22.54
CA GLN A 209 -0.01 9.58 22.44
C GLN A 209 -0.56 8.36 23.21
N GLU A 210 0.29 7.63 23.95
CA GLU A 210 -0.07 6.41 24.68
C GLU A 210 -0.66 5.31 23.77
N LEU A 211 -0.23 5.24 22.50
CA LEU A 211 -0.72 4.31 21.49
C LEU A 211 0.16 3.09 21.28
N ILE A 212 1.31 3.00 21.96
CA ILE A 212 2.29 1.92 21.77
C ILE A 212 1.67 0.51 21.89
N GLY A 213 0.66 0.35 22.77
CA GLY A 213 -0.06 -0.90 22.98
C GLY A 213 -0.73 -1.47 21.72
N TYR A 214 -1.16 -0.62 20.79
CA TYR A 214 -1.79 -1.03 19.53
C TYR A 214 -0.81 -1.57 18.48
N CYS A 215 0.49 -1.47 18.79
CA CYS A 215 1.57 -1.94 17.93
C CYS A 215 2.38 -3.06 18.59
N VAL A 216 2.05 -3.54 19.79
CA VAL A 216 2.76 -4.65 20.41
C VAL A 216 2.53 -5.93 19.60
N ALA A 217 3.62 -6.63 19.29
CA ALA A 217 3.56 -7.90 18.57
C ALA A 217 2.85 -8.96 19.42
N SER A 218 1.83 -9.60 18.86
CA SER A 218 1.21 -10.77 19.48
C SER A 218 2.11 -12.00 19.33
N GLU A 219 1.99 -12.97 20.24
CA GLU A 219 2.70 -14.26 20.14
C GLU A 219 2.48 -14.94 18.79
N LYS A 220 1.23 -14.92 18.30
CA LYS A 220 0.87 -15.44 16.97
C LYS A 220 1.64 -14.73 15.86
N SER A 221 1.82 -13.40 15.96
CA SER A 221 2.55 -12.65 14.94
C SER A 221 4.05 -12.95 14.93
N LEU A 222 4.65 -13.15 16.11
CA LEU A 222 6.05 -13.54 16.25
C LEU A 222 6.29 -14.97 15.73
N TYR A 223 5.34 -15.88 15.94
CA TYR A 223 5.41 -17.26 15.44
C TYR A 223 5.51 -17.30 13.91
N TYR A 224 4.64 -16.58 13.19
CA TYR A 224 4.71 -16.56 11.72
C TYR A 224 6.00 -15.93 11.20
N GLN A 225 6.53 -14.93 11.89
CA GLN A 225 7.79 -14.28 11.52
C GLN A 225 9.01 -15.18 11.76
N ALA A 226 8.94 -16.11 12.71
CA ALA A 226 9.99 -17.10 12.96
C ALA A 226 10.05 -18.19 11.88
N GLN A 227 8.93 -18.46 11.19
CA GLN A 227 8.86 -19.47 10.13
C GLN A 227 9.20 -18.94 8.73
N SER A 228 9.25 -17.61 8.55
CA SER A 228 9.62 -16.96 7.29
C SER A 228 11.12 -16.66 7.16
N ARG A 229 11.96 -17.31 7.97
CA ARG A 229 13.44 -17.26 7.92
C ARG A 229 13.97 -18.55 7.33
#